data_AF-A0A0N4TGK0-F1
#
_entry.id   AF-A0A0N4TGK0-F1
#
_cell.length_a   1.000
_cell.length_b   1.000
_cell.length_c   1.000
_cell.angle_alpha   90.00
_cell.angle_beta   90.00
_cell.angle_gamma   90.00
#
_symmetry.space_group_name_H-M   'P 1'
#
loop_
_entity.id
_entity.type
_entity.pdbx_description
1 polymer ?
#
loop_
_entity_poly.entity_id
_entity_poly.type
_entity_poly.pdbx_seq_one_letter_code
_entity_poly.pdbx_strand_id
1 'polypeptide(L)'
;MQCREHFDFTGLNDVLSSRCKEWLRTCTVKSEMYGAIAMLHLGLQAEEDNKMGFRVSYFDFALEHVTAAMKQVEKDKRESLKEAVIFLNDVILGKQRNAKKENDFIYHDRMPKSEELAAIEGVNMVKAVGFDPTDKSISGPDLFAALLPGNVLKSLSV
;
A
#
# COMPACT_ATOMS: atom_id res chain seq x y z
N MET A 1 -6.88 -3.15 -3.99
CA MET A 1 -6.26 -3.25 -2.65
C MET A 1 -7.33 -3.11 -1.57
N GLN A 2 -7.45 -4.09 -0.68
CA GLN A 2 -8.59 -4.32 0.24
C GLN A 2 -8.56 -3.50 1.54
N CYS A 3 -7.56 -2.63 1.75
CA CYS A 3 -7.43 -1.87 3.00
C CYS A 3 -8.66 -1.02 3.31
N ARG A 4 -9.29 -0.43 2.29
CA ARG A 4 -10.49 0.40 2.44
C ARG A 4 -11.69 -0.41 2.92
N GLU A 5 -11.86 -1.62 2.39
CA GLU A 5 -12.94 -2.54 2.78
C GLU A 5 -12.84 -2.93 4.26
N HIS A 6 -11.62 -3.09 4.79
CA HIS A 6 -11.42 -3.36 6.22
C HIS A 6 -11.81 -2.20 7.13
N PHE A 7 -11.70 -0.95 6.69
CA PHE A 7 -12.17 0.21 7.44
C PHE A 7 -13.69 0.41 7.31
N ASP A 8 -14.27 0.06 6.16
CA ASP A 8 -15.71 0.16 5.90
C ASP A 8 -16.51 -0.97 6.60
N PHE A 9 -15.91 -2.16 6.79
CA PHE A 9 -16.57 -3.33 7.39
C PHE A 9 -16.75 -3.22 8.91
N THR A 10 -15.89 -2.44 9.57
CA THR A 10 -16.09 -2.12 10.97
C THR A 10 -17.12 -1.00 11.06
N GLY A 11 -18.22 -1.19 11.80
CA GLY A 11 -19.20 -0.15 12.17
C GLY A 11 -18.61 1.03 12.97
N LEU A 12 -17.31 1.29 12.83
CA LEU A 12 -16.55 2.42 13.35
C LEU A 12 -17.03 3.76 12.80
N ASN A 13 -17.86 3.80 11.74
CA ASN A 13 -18.40 5.04 11.15
C ASN A 13 -19.08 5.96 12.19
N ASP A 14 -19.73 5.39 13.20
CA ASP A 14 -20.37 6.15 14.30
C ASP A 14 -19.38 6.59 15.41
N VAL A 15 -18.15 6.06 15.40
CA VAL A 15 -17.11 6.29 16.42
C VAL A 15 -15.86 6.95 15.81
N LEU A 16 -15.91 7.43 14.56
CA LEU A 16 -14.75 7.98 13.86
C LEU A 16 -14.26 9.30 14.50
N SER A 17 -13.37 9.14 15.48
CA SER A 17 -12.48 10.20 15.93
C SER A 17 -11.71 10.80 14.74
N SER A 18 -11.22 12.03 14.90
CA SER A 18 -10.37 12.71 13.91
C SER A 18 -9.20 11.86 13.42
N ARG A 19 -8.66 10.99 14.29
CA ARG A 19 -7.57 10.05 13.97
C ARG A 19 -7.96 8.99 12.95
N CYS A 20 -9.17 8.44 13.03
CA CYS A 20 -9.59 7.38 12.10
C CYS A 20 -9.79 7.93 10.68
N LYS A 21 -10.28 9.18 10.56
CA LYS A 21 -10.38 9.88 9.26
C LYS A 21 -9.01 10.14 8.64
N GLU A 22 -8.01 10.47 9.45
CA GLU A 22 -6.63 10.62 8.99
C GLU A 22 -6.04 9.27 8.53
N TRP A 23 -6.28 8.18 9.27
CA TRP A 23 -5.82 6.85 8.87
C TRP A 23 -6.45 6.39 7.56
N LEU A 24 -7.76 6.52 7.40
CA LEU A 24 -8.45 6.15 6.15
C LEU A 24 -7.87 6.92 4.96
N ARG A 25 -7.60 8.22 5.13
CA ARG A 25 -6.95 9.03 4.11
C ARG A 25 -5.54 8.56 3.82
N THR A 26 -4.76 8.26 4.85
CA THR A 26 -3.40 7.72 4.72
C THR A 26 -3.41 6.45 3.90
N CYS A 27 -4.30 5.51 4.22
CA CYS A 27 -4.45 4.26 3.49
C CYS A 27 -4.90 4.48 2.04
N THR A 28 -5.81 5.43 1.82
CA THR A 28 -6.29 5.78 0.48
C THR A 28 -5.15 6.36 -0.38
N VAL A 29 -4.46 7.40 0.13
CA VAL A 29 -3.33 8.03 -0.57
C VAL A 29 -2.24 7.01 -0.85
N LYS A 30 -1.84 6.19 0.14
CA LYS A 30 -0.83 5.15 -0.05
C LYS A 30 -1.26 4.08 -1.05
N SER A 31 -2.54 3.69 -1.06
CA SER A 31 -3.06 2.73 -2.04
C SER A 31 -2.87 3.26 -3.47
N GLU A 32 -3.22 4.52 -3.71
CA GLU A 32 -3.02 5.16 -5.01
C GLU A 32 -1.53 5.32 -5.35
N MET A 33 -0.69 5.73 -4.40
CA MET A 33 0.76 5.84 -4.61
C MET A 33 1.40 4.51 -5.03
N TYR A 34 1.10 3.42 -4.31
CA TYR A 34 1.66 2.11 -4.65
C TYR A 34 1.07 1.55 -5.94
N GLY A 35 -0.20 1.86 -6.27
CA GLY A 35 -0.78 1.57 -7.58
C GLY A 35 -0.03 2.26 -8.72
N ALA A 36 0.21 3.57 -8.56
CA ALA A 36 1.02 4.36 -9.49
C ALA A 36 2.45 3.82 -9.65
N ILE A 37 3.11 3.45 -8.54
CA ILE A 37 4.47 2.86 -8.57
C ILE A 37 4.46 1.51 -9.29
N ALA A 38 3.47 0.66 -9.06
CA ALA A 38 3.38 -0.64 -9.73
C ALA A 38 3.21 -0.47 -11.25
N MET A 39 2.31 0.42 -11.67
CA MET A 39 2.11 0.76 -13.09
C MET A 39 3.37 1.36 -13.72
N LEU A 40 4.08 2.25 -13.02
CA LEU A 40 5.35 2.80 -13.48
C LEU A 40 6.36 1.70 -13.79
N HIS A 41 6.52 0.71 -12.90
CA HIS A 41 7.48 -0.38 -13.12
C HIS A 41 7.06 -1.31 -14.27
N LEU A 42 5.76 -1.57 -14.46
CA LEU A 42 5.27 -2.29 -15.63
C LEU A 42 5.53 -1.52 -16.94
N GLY A 43 5.40 -0.20 -16.92
CA GLY A 43 5.75 0.65 -18.06
C GLY A 43 7.24 0.62 -18.39
N LEU A 44 8.10 0.60 -17.37
CA LEU A 44 9.55 0.42 -17.54
C LEU A 44 9.89 -0.96 -18.10
N GLN A 45 9.24 -2.02 -17.61
CA GLN A 45 9.42 -3.37 -18.15
C GLN A 45 8.95 -3.46 -19.61
N ALA A 46 7.84 -2.80 -19.97
CA ALA A 46 7.38 -2.73 -21.35
C ALA A 46 8.37 -1.96 -22.25
N GLU A 47 9.07 -0.97 -21.71
CA GLU A 47 10.15 -0.25 -22.40
C GLU A 47 11.33 -1.19 -22.70
N GLU A 48 11.76 -2.00 -21.71
CA GLU A 48 12.82 -3.01 -21.88
C GLU A 48 12.45 -4.08 -22.91
N ASP A 49 11.18 -4.48 -22.94
CA ASP A 49 10.61 -5.44 -23.90
C ASP A 49 10.36 -4.84 -25.30
N ASN A 50 10.65 -3.55 -25.52
CA ASN A 50 10.31 -2.81 -26.75
C ASN A 50 8.81 -2.76 -27.10
N LYS A 51 7.92 -2.90 -26.12
CA LYS A 51 6.45 -2.81 -26.27
C LYS A 51 5.99 -1.37 -25.98
N MET A 52 6.21 -0.47 -26.95
CA MET A 52 6.03 0.98 -26.75
C MET A 52 4.57 1.40 -26.53
N GLY A 53 3.61 0.72 -27.17
CA GLY A 53 2.19 0.94 -26.91
C GLY A 53 1.79 0.57 -25.48
N PHE A 54 2.31 -0.55 -24.97
CA PHE A 54 2.08 -0.98 -23.58
C PHE A 54 2.71 -0.02 -22.58
N ARG A 55 3.94 0.46 -22.86
CA ARG A 55 4.63 1.46 -22.04
C ARG A 55 3.77 2.71 -21.86
N VAL A 56 3.18 3.24 -22.94
CA VAL A 56 2.28 4.41 -22.85
C VAL A 56 1.06 4.09 -21.99
N SER A 57 0.40 2.96 -22.22
CA SER A 57 -0.79 2.58 -21.44
C SER A 57 -0.50 2.48 -19.95
N TYR A 58 0.59 1.81 -19.57
CA TYR A 58 0.97 1.70 -18.16
C TYR A 58 1.28 3.06 -17.53
N PHE A 59 1.95 3.97 -18.24
CA PHE A 59 2.17 5.33 -17.72
C PHE A 59 0.91 6.17 -17.64
N ASP A 60 -0.07 5.96 -18.53
CA ASP A 60 -1.40 6.59 -18.41
C ASP A 60 -2.13 6.10 -17.14
N PHE A 61 -2.12 4.79 -16.85
CA PHE A 61 -2.67 4.25 -15.60
C PHE A 61 -1.92 4.77 -14.37
N ALA A 62 -0.60 4.86 -14.43
CA ALA A 62 0.20 5.44 -13.35
C ALA A 62 -0.20 6.90 -13.08
N LEU A 63 -0.48 7.66 -14.14
CA LEU A 63 -0.92 9.05 -14.05
C LEU A 63 -2.34 9.17 -13.45
N GLU A 64 -3.26 8.27 -13.78
CA GLU A 64 -4.58 8.23 -13.15
C GLU A 64 -4.48 8.03 -11.63
N HIS A 65 -3.71 7.04 -11.20
CA HIS A 65 -3.48 6.75 -9.78
C HIS A 65 -2.85 7.94 -9.05
N VAL A 66 -1.77 8.54 -9.58
CA VAL A 66 -1.11 9.65 -8.88
C VAL A 66 -1.97 10.92 -8.87
N THR A 67 -2.81 11.14 -9.90
CA THR A 67 -3.79 12.23 -9.91
C THR A 67 -4.88 12.02 -8.86
N ALA A 68 -5.32 10.77 -8.63
CA ALA A 68 -6.22 10.44 -7.54
C ALA A 68 -5.56 10.68 -6.16
N ALA A 69 -4.29 10.30 -6.00
CA ALA A 69 -3.52 10.57 -4.80
C ALA A 69 -3.39 12.07 -4.51
N MET A 70 -3.10 12.89 -5.53
CA MET A 70 -3.00 14.35 -5.43
C MET A 70 -4.30 14.96 -4.88
N LYS A 71 -5.46 14.57 -5.42
CA LYS A 71 -6.77 15.05 -4.94
C LYS A 71 -7.03 14.71 -3.46
N GLN A 72 -6.56 13.55 -3.00
CA GLN A 72 -6.77 13.11 -1.62
C GLN A 72 -5.79 13.79 -0.65
N VAL A 73 -4.56 14.05 -1.08
CA VAL A 73 -3.49 14.60 -0.23
C VAL A 73 -3.64 16.11 0.01
N GLU A 74 -4.36 16.85 -0.85
CA GLU A 74 -4.66 18.29 -0.67
C GLU A 74 -5.23 18.61 0.72
N LYS A 75 -6.10 17.73 1.23
CA LYS A 75 -6.77 17.92 2.52
C LYS A 75 -5.88 17.53 3.70
N ASP A 76 -4.76 16.84 3.46
CA ASP A 76 -3.85 16.34 4.49
C ASP A 76 -3.02 17.48 5.10
N LYS A 77 -2.66 17.35 6.38
CA LYS A 77 -1.85 18.36 7.10
C LYS A 77 -0.36 18.01 7.10
N ARG A 78 0.00 16.76 6.78
CA ARG A 78 1.37 16.27 6.83
C ARG A 78 2.08 16.62 5.52
N GLU A 79 3.03 17.55 5.61
CA GLU A 79 3.74 18.03 4.42
C GLU A 79 4.58 16.94 3.75
N SER A 80 5.20 16.06 4.54
CA SER A 80 5.99 14.94 4.03
C SER A 80 5.19 14.00 3.11
N LEU A 81 3.89 13.81 3.39
CA LEU A 81 3.03 13.00 2.52
C LEU A 81 2.72 13.73 1.20
N LYS A 82 2.50 15.04 1.26
CA LYS A 82 2.28 15.87 0.06
C LYS A 82 3.51 15.89 -0.83
N GLU A 83 4.68 16.16 -0.25
CA GLU A 83 5.97 16.17 -0.96
C GLU A 83 6.22 14.83 -1.66
N ALA A 84 5.92 13.71 -1.00
CA ALA A 84 6.06 12.38 -1.60
C ALA A 84 5.12 12.16 -2.80
N VAL A 85 3.87 12.62 -2.73
CA VAL A 85 2.92 12.52 -3.85
C VAL A 85 3.31 13.47 -5.00
N ILE A 86 3.74 14.68 -4.70
CA ILE A 86 4.20 15.67 -5.70
C ILE A 86 5.42 15.12 -6.45
N PHE A 87 6.42 14.60 -5.72
CA PHE A 87 7.59 13.97 -6.33
C PHE A 87 7.20 12.82 -7.27
N LEU A 88 6.31 11.93 -6.80
CA LEU A 88 5.82 10.82 -7.62
C LEU A 88 5.10 11.31 -8.88
N ASN A 89 4.27 12.36 -8.76
CA ASN A 89 3.56 12.97 -9.87
C ASN A 89 4.51 13.56 -10.92
N ASP A 90 5.56 14.26 -10.50
CA ASP A 90 6.54 14.86 -11.41
C ASP A 90 7.29 13.80 -12.22
N VAL A 91 7.69 12.71 -11.57
CA VAL A 91 8.33 11.56 -12.23
C VAL A 91 7.39 10.93 -13.27
N ILE A 92 6.14 10.64 -12.87
CA ILE A 92 5.17 9.98 -13.75
C ILE A 92 4.76 10.87 -14.92
N LEU A 93 4.48 12.15 -14.67
CA LEU A 93 4.15 13.11 -15.74
C LEU A 93 5.29 13.24 -16.75
N GLY A 94 6.54 13.30 -16.29
CA GLY A 94 7.70 13.34 -17.16
C GLY A 94 7.79 12.09 -18.05
N LYS A 95 7.65 10.91 -17.45
CA LYS A 95 7.70 9.61 -18.17
C LYS A 95 6.54 9.44 -19.14
N GLN A 96 5.32 9.75 -18.73
CA GLN A 96 4.11 9.63 -19.55
C GLN A 96 4.17 10.55 -20.78
N ARG A 97 4.54 11.83 -20.59
CA ARG A 97 4.65 12.77 -21.71
C ARG A 97 5.71 12.34 -22.71
N ASN A 98 6.85 11.84 -22.21
CA ASN A 98 7.91 11.36 -23.09
C ASN A 98 7.46 10.13 -23.89
N ALA A 99 6.92 9.12 -23.20
CA ALA A 99 6.48 7.89 -23.85
C ALA A 99 5.40 8.16 -24.92
N LYS A 100 4.42 9.01 -24.59
CA LYS A 100 3.37 9.38 -25.54
C LYS A 100 3.94 10.09 -26.77
N LYS A 101 4.83 11.07 -26.56
CA LYS A 101 5.49 11.78 -27.66
C LYS A 101 6.32 10.82 -28.54
N GLU A 102 7.14 9.97 -27.93
CA GLU A 102 7.95 9.02 -28.69
C GLU A 102 7.07 8.03 -29.46
N ASN A 103 5.97 7.55 -28.89
CA ASN A 103 5.06 6.67 -29.61
C ASN A 103 4.32 7.38 -30.75
N ASP A 104 3.86 8.62 -30.54
CA ASP A 104 3.11 9.39 -31.54
C ASP A 104 3.97 9.81 -32.75
N PHE A 105 5.29 9.98 -32.57
CA PHE A 105 6.17 10.51 -33.62
C PHE A 105 7.23 9.53 -34.13
N ILE A 106 7.61 8.53 -33.35
CA ILE A 106 8.70 7.60 -33.68
C ILE A 106 8.13 6.19 -33.89
N TYR A 107 7.59 5.58 -32.85
CA TYR A 107 7.29 4.14 -32.86
C TYR A 107 5.96 3.80 -33.54
N HIS A 108 4.95 4.65 -33.38
CA HIS A 108 3.57 4.42 -33.86
C HIS A 108 3.03 3.05 -33.44
N ASP A 109 3.44 2.56 -32.27
CA ASP A 109 3.05 1.24 -31.79
C ASP A 109 1.60 1.26 -31.31
N ARG A 110 0.89 0.15 -31.52
CA ARG A 110 -0.53 0.04 -31.19
C ARG A 110 -0.70 0.03 -29.68
N MET A 111 -1.64 0.84 -29.20
CA MET A 111 -2.08 0.79 -27.80
C MET A 111 -2.82 -0.53 -27.48
N PRO A 112 -2.47 -1.24 -26.40
CA PRO A 112 -3.18 -2.44 -25.97
C PRO A 112 -4.61 -2.11 -25.51
N LYS A 113 -5.51 -3.09 -25.62
CA LYS A 113 -6.80 -3.03 -24.93
C LYS A 113 -6.64 -3.33 -23.46
N SER A 114 -7.66 -2.98 -22.67
CA SER A 114 -7.68 -3.22 -21.23
C SER A 114 -7.47 -4.71 -20.88
N GLU A 115 -8.02 -5.63 -21.69
CA GLU A 115 -7.87 -7.07 -21.45
C GLU A 115 -6.48 -7.62 -21.77
N GLU A 116 -5.67 -6.87 -22.53
CA GLU A 116 -4.31 -7.26 -22.91
C GLU A 116 -3.27 -6.85 -21.85
N LEU A 117 -3.66 -5.99 -20.91
CA LEU A 117 -2.80 -5.54 -19.82
C LEU A 117 -2.69 -6.61 -18.73
N ALA A 118 -1.49 -6.77 -18.18
CA ALA A 118 -1.24 -7.79 -17.18
C ALA A 118 -2.02 -7.51 -15.89
N ALA A 119 -2.77 -8.50 -15.41
CA ALA A 119 -3.28 -8.49 -14.05
C ALA A 119 -2.09 -8.61 -13.09
N ILE A 120 -1.90 -7.63 -12.20
CA ILE A 120 -0.84 -7.69 -11.19
C ILE A 120 -1.25 -8.65 -10.08
N GLU A 121 -0.54 -9.77 -9.96
CA GLU A 121 -0.59 -10.61 -8.78
C GLU A 121 0.37 -10.08 -7.71
N GLY A 122 -0.18 -9.73 -6.55
CA GLY A 122 0.63 -9.26 -5.42
C GLY A 122 1.36 -10.41 -4.74
N VAL A 123 2.66 -10.24 -4.48
CA VAL A 123 3.46 -11.19 -3.68
C VAL A 123 3.58 -10.66 -2.25
N ASN A 124 3.09 -11.43 -1.27
CA ASN A 124 3.23 -11.07 0.13
C ASN A 124 4.60 -11.49 0.68
N MET A 125 5.47 -10.52 0.91
CA MET A 125 6.83 -10.72 1.44
C MET A 125 6.94 -10.50 2.96
N VAL A 126 5.83 -10.26 3.65
CA VAL A 126 5.81 -10.00 5.10
C VAL A 126 4.88 -10.96 5.84
N LYS A 127 5.25 -11.27 7.08
CA LYS A 127 4.41 -12.04 8.01
C LYS A 127 4.39 -11.35 9.36
N ALA A 128 3.30 -11.56 10.11
CA ALA A 128 3.26 -11.15 11.51
C ALA A 128 4.38 -11.86 12.27
N VAL A 129 5.10 -11.09 13.09
CA VAL A 129 6.13 -11.65 13.98
C VAL A 129 5.42 -12.39 15.10
N GLY A 130 5.80 -13.64 15.35
CA GLY A 130 5.26 -14.42 16.47
C GLY A 130 5.60 -13.73 17.80
N PHE A 131 4.63 -13.71 18.71
CA PHE A 131 4.82 -13.19 20.05
C PHE A 131 4.51 -14.30 21.05
N ASP A 132 5.50 -14.65 21.88
CA ASP A 132 5.33 -15.54 23.01
C ASP A 132 5.38 -14.71 24.30
N PRO A 133 4.24 -14.48 24.98
CA PRO A 133 4.20 -13.74 26.24
C PRO A 133 4.99 -14.40 27.38
N THR A 134 5.31 -15.69 27.24
CA THR A 134 5.96 -16.52 28.26
C THR A 134 7.41 -16.85 27.93
N ASP A 135 7.99 -16.21 26.91
CA ASP A 135 9.38 -16.39 26.55
C ASP A 135 10.29 -16.01 27.73
N LYS A 136 10.92 -17.01 28.34
CA LYS A 136 11.81 -16.84 29.50
C LYS A 136 13.12 -16.13 29.16
N SER A 137 13.52 -16.11 27.89
CA SER A 137 14.70 -15.35 27.45
C SER A 137 14.46 -13.84 27.51
N ILE A 138 13.19 -13.42 27.45
CA ILE A 138 12.76 -12.02 27.52
C ILE A 138 12.19 -11.67 28.90
N SER A 139 11.27 -12.48 29.42
CA SER A 139 10.59 -12.24 30.70
C SER A 139 11.48 -12.54 31.91
N GLY A 140 12.55 -13.32 31.73
CA GLY A 140 13.41 -13.78 32.81
C GLY A 140 12.71 -14.84 33.68
N PRO A 141 13.22 -15.08 34.90
CA PRO A 141 12.62 -16.01 35.84
C PRO A 141 11.22 -15.55 36.28
N ASP A 142 10.30 -16.51 36.45
CA ASP A 142 8.96 -16.23 36.97
C ASP A 142 9.04 -15.73 38.41
N LEU A 143 8.60 -14.48 38.62
CA LEU A 143 8.57 -13.80 39.91
C LEU A 143 7.70 -14.54 40.94
N PHE A 144 6.71 -15.31 40.48
CA PHE A 144 5.78 -16.04 41.32
C PHE A 144 6.00 -17.56 41.27
N ALA A 145 7.18 -18.03 40.84
CA ALA A 145 7.48 -19.46 40.73
C ALA A 145 7.31 -20.23 42.05
N ALA A 146 7.46 -19.56 43.19
CA ALA A 146 7.26 -20.14 44.53
C ALA A 146 5.78 -20.14 44.98
N LEU A 147 4.90 -19.40 44.29
CA LEU A 147 3.48 -19.32 44.63
C LEU A 147 2.75 -20.54 44.05
N LEU A 148 2.17 -21.35 44.94
CA LEU A 148 1.41 -22.51 44.50
C LEU A 148 0.12 -22.10 43.76
N PRO A 149 -0.23 -22.77 42.66
CA PRO A 149 -1.50 -22.55 41.97
C PRO A 149 -2.70 -22.70 42.91
N GLY A 150 -3.71 -21.84 42.77
CA GLY A 150 -4.84 -21.78 43.69
C GLY A 150 -5.67 -23.07 43.80
N ASN A 151 -5.63 -23.92 42.77
CA ASN A 151 -6.22 -25.27 42.81
C ASN A 151 -5.47 -26.22 43.75
N VAL A 152 -4.13 -26.11 43.85
CA VAL A 152 -3.31 -26.90 44.78
C VAL A 152 -3.59 -26.49 46.22
N LEU A 153 -3.71 -25.19 46.48
CA LEU A 153 -4.08 -24.68 47.80
C LEU A 153 -5.48 -25.14 48.22
N LYS A 154 -6.46 -25.11 47.31
CA LYS A 154 -7.83 -25.58 47.60
C LYS A 154 -7.89 -27.08 47.91
N SER A 155 -7.07 -27.92 47.27
CA SER A 155 -7.02 -29.36 47.55
C SER A 155 -6.34 -29.73 48.88
N LEU A 156 -5.52 -28.83 49.42
CA LEU A 156 -4.83 -29.02 50.72
C LEU A 156 -5.65 -28.49 51.90
N SER A 157 -6.66 -27.66 51.64
CA SER A 157 -7.57 -27.11 52.66
C SER A 157 -8.76 -28.04 52.98
N VAL A 158 -8.62 -29.35 52.74
CA VAL A 158 -9.59 -30.38 53.14
C VAL A 158 -9.34 -30.80 54.58
#